data_AF-A0A7V4WAP9-F1
#
_entry.id   AF-A0A7V4WAP9-F1
#
_cell.length_a   1.000
_cell.length_b   1.000
_cell.length_c   1.000
_cell.angle_alpha   90.00
_cell.angle_beta   90.00
_cell.angle_gamma   90.00
#
_symmetry.space_group_name_H-M   'P 1'
#
loop_
_entity.id
_entity.type
_entity.pdbx_description
1 polymer ?
#
loop_
_entity_poly.entity_id
_entity_poly.type
_entity_poly.pdbx_seq_one_letter_code
_entity_poly.pdbx_strand_id
1 'polypeptide(L)'
;MADMLVSLLDIPDDREDVAELNRQGILIRRVQPYEISILRRFVLETFSEAWADEVMNAFAHQPPTCFIATCEKRIIGFGAYECTRRDFFGPTGVAPEFRGKGIGKALLLACMRAMLELGYAYAIIGGVGPADFYAKCVGAIPIPNSTPGVYIDMLARDTK
;
A
#
# COMPACT_ATOMS: atom_id res chain seq x y z
N MET A 1 3.21 -7.95 -14.22
CA MET A 1 3.46 -6.49 -14.28
C MET A 1 4.87 -6.26 -13.80
N ALA A 2 5.56 -5.22 -14.28
CA ALA A 2 6.92 -4.93 -13.82
C ALA A 2 6.89 -4.35 -12.39
N ASP A 3 7.98 -4.53 -11.67
CA ASP A 3 8.23 -3.89 -10.38
C ASP A 3 8.91 -2.53 -10.61
N MET A 4 8.81 -1.62 -9.64
CA MET A 4 9.49 -0.31 -9.69
C MET A 4 10.35 -0.08 -8.45
N LEU A 5 11.49 0.59 -8.62
CA LEU A 5 12.39 1.02 -7.56
C LEU A 5 12.09 2.47 -7.18
N VAL A 6 12.06 2.77 -5.90
CA VAL A 6 11.91 4.13 -5.36
C VAL A 6 13.04 4.44 -4.39
N SER A 7 13.58 5.67 -4.47
CA SER A 7 14.50 6.20 -3.47
C SER A 7 13.71 6.69 -2.26
N LEU A 8 14.03 6.18 -1.07
CA LEU A 8 13.42 6.63 0.18
C LEU A 8 14.15 7.84 0.77
N LEU A 9 15.24 8.28 0.15
CA LEU A 9 16.05 9.41 0.63
C LEU A 9 15.48 10.78 0.21
N ASP A 10 14.53 10.79 -0.73
CA ASP A 10 13.91 12.00 -1.27
C ASP A 10 12.37 11.83 -1.32
N ILE A 11 11.78 11.54 -0.16
CA ILE A 11 10.32 11.37 -0.05
C ILE A 11 9.66 12.75 -0.06
N PRO A 12 8.77 13.06 -1.04
CA PRO A 12 8.10 14.35 -1.11
C PRO A 12 7.33 14.68 0.17
N ASP A 13 7.23 15.97 0.48
CA ASP A 13 6.38 16.46 1.57
C ASP A 13 4.89 16.38 1.17
N ASP A 14 4.08 15.82 2.06
CA ASP A 14 2.64 15.61 1.88
C ASP A 14 1.80 16.21 3.01
N ARG A 15 2.38 17.08 3.85
CA ARG A 15 1.67 17.68 4.99
C ARG A 15 0.39 18.42 4.58
N GLU A 16 0.42 19.18 3.48
CA GLU A 16 -0.78 19.87 3.00
C GLU A 16 -1.81 18.92 2.38
N ASP A 17 -1.36 17.91 1.63
CA ASP A 17 -2.24 16.86 1.07
C ASP A 17 -2.99 16.14 2.20
N VAL A 18 -2.29 15.77 3.28
CA VAL A 18 -2.87 15.13 4.46
C VAL A 18 -3.78 16.09 5.22
N ALA A 19 -3.43 17.37 5.33
CA ALA A 19 -4.29 18.39 5.95
C ALA A 19 -5.62 18.55 5.19
N GLU A 20 -5.59 18.53 3.86
CA GLU A 20 -6.78 18.57 3.02
C GLU A 20 -7.66 17.32 3.19
N LEU A 21 -7.05 16.12 3.22
CA LEU A 21 -7.77 14.89 3.53
C LEU A 21 -8.45 14.96 4.91
N ASN A 22 -7.75 15.47 5.92
CA ASN A 22 -8.31 15.65 7.26
C ASN A 22 -9.50 16.60 7.27
N ARG A 23 -9.45 17.71 6.50
CA ARG A 23 -10.59 18.63 6.32
C ARG A 23 -11.81 17.95 5.69
N GLN A 24 -11.59 16.93 4.87
CA GLN A 24 -12.64 16.08 4.28
C GLN A 24 -13.08 14.92 5.20
N GLY A 25 -12.58 14.86 6.45
CA GLY A 25 -12.89 13.79 7.39
C GLY A 25 -12.17 12.47 7.10
N ILE A 26 -11.14 12.49 6.25
CA ILE A 26 -10.35 11.32 5.88
C ILE A 26 -9.05 11.32 6.69
N LEU A 27 -8.84 10.26 7.48
CA LEU A 27 -7.64 10.10 8.29
C LEU A 27 -6.73 9.01 7.71
N ILE A 28 -5.43 9.30 7.60
CA ILE A 28 -4.40 8.32 7.26
C ILE A 28 -3.69 7.90 8.55
N ARG A 29 -3.70 6.60 8.88
CA ARG A 29 -3.04 6.09 10.08
C ARG A 29 -2.65 4.64 9.94
N ARG A 30 -1.77 4.18 10.81
CA ARG A 30 -1.44 2.77 10.92
C ARG A 30 -2.65 1.96 11.37
N VAL A 31 -2.82 0.77 10.80
CA VAL A 31 -3.86 -0.17 11.25
C VAL A 31 -3.52 -0.67 12.65
N GLN A 32 -4.55 -0.86 13.48
CA GLN A 32 -4.39 -1.36 14.84
C GLN A 32 -4.62 -2.87 14.89
N PRO A 33 -3.98 -3.62 15.81
CA PRO A 33 -4.13 -5.07 15.89
C PRO A 33 -5.59 -5.54 16.04
N TYR A 34 -6.42 -4.78 16.74
CA TYR A 34 -7.85 -5.07 16.91
C TYR A 34 -8.72 -4.81 15.66
N GLU A 35 -8.12 -4.39 14.55
CA GLU A 35 -8.81 -4.09 13.28
C GLU A 35 -8.51 -5.13 12.19
N ILE A 36 -7.80 -6.22 12.53
CA ILE A 36 -7.37 -7.25 11.58
C ILE A 36 -8.52 -7.81 10.73
N SER A 37 -9.64 -8.15 11.35
CA SER A 37 -10.81 -8.70 10.67
C SER A 37 -11.53 -7.66 9.81
N ILE A 38 -11.50 -6.38 10.22
CA ILE A 38 -12.09 -5.27 9.48
C ILE A 38 -11.29 -5.01 8.20
N LEU A 39 -9.96 -4.94 8.31
CA LEU A 39 -9.07 -4.76 7.16
C LEU A 39 -9.20 -5.92 6.19
N ARG A 40 -9.11 -7.19 6.66
CA ARG A 40 -9.20 -8.34 5.77
C ARG A 40 -10.52 -8.36 5.00
N ARG A 41 -11.64 -8.09 5.68
CA ARG A 41 -12.97 -8.06 5.04
C ARG A 41 -13.05 -6.96 3.98
N PHE A 42 -12.60 -5.75 4.31
CA PHE A 42 -12.55 -4.65 3.34
C PHE A 42 -11.75 -5.02 2.08
N VAL A 43 -10.57 -5.62 2.25
CA VAL A 43 -9.72 -6.00 1.12
C VAL A 43 -10.35 -7.12 0.29
N LEU A 44 -10.93 -8.12 0.94
CA LEU A 44 -11.60 -9.24 0.29
C LEU A 44 -12.80 -8.78 -0.54
N GLU A 45 -13.66 -7.94 0.04
CA GLU A 45 -14.91 -7.49 -0.59
C GLU A 45 -14.67 -6.46 -1.73
N THR A 46 -13.61 -5.66 -1.63
CA THR A 46 -13.35 -4.54 -2.56
C THR A 46 -12.33 -4.87 -3.65
N PHE A 47 -11.40 -5.79 -3.39
CA PHE A 47 -10.28 -6.08 -4.29
C PHE A 47 -10.21 -7.56 -4.64
N SER A 48 -9.55 -8.37 -3.81
CA SER A 48 -9.37 -9.80 -4.08
C SER A 48 -9.01 -10.56 -2.82
N GLU A 49 -9.29 -11.87 -2.83
CA GLU A 49 -8.81 -12.78 -1.80
C GLU A 49 -7.28 -12.83 -1.72
N ALA A 50 -6.57 -12.65 -2.85
CA ALA A 50 -5.10 -12.63 -2.87
C ALA A 50 -4.54 -11.56 -1.95
N TRP A 51 -5.04 -10.35 -2.13
CA TRP A 51 -4.60 -9.22 -1.36
C TRP A 51 -5.10 -9.29 0.08
N ALA A 52 -6.28 -9.88 0.30
CA ALA A 52 -6.80 -10.11 1.63
C ALA A 52 -5.91 -11.07 2.42
N ASP A 53 -5.30 -12.07 1.78
CA ASP A 53 -4.36 -12.98 2.42
C ASP A 53 -2.97 -12.33 2.59
N GLU A 54 -2.43 -11.69 1.55
CA GLU A 54 -1.12 -11.02 1.61
C GLU A 54 -1.07 -9.93 2.69
N VAL A 55 -2.11 -9.09 2.79
CA VAL A 55 -2.14 -7.98 3.75
C VAL A 55 -2.20 -8.46 5.20
N MET A 56 -2.58 -9.71 5.48
CA MET A 56 -2.54 -10.27 6.84
C MET A 56 -1.13 -10.42 7.37
N ASN A 57 -0.13 -10.54 6.49
CA ASN A 57 1.27 -10.57 6.93
C ASN A 57 1.70 -9.25 7.58
N ALA A 58 0.98 -8.14 7.36
CA ALA A 58 1.26 -6.87 8.03
C ALA A 58 1.23 -6.99 9.56
N PHE A 59 0.38 -7.88 10.10
CA PHE A 59 0.21 -8.09 11.53
C PHE A 59 1.23 -9.05 12.14
N ALA A 60 2.13 -9.63 11.34
CA ALA A 60 3.29 -10.37 11.83
C ALA A 60 4.38 -9.44 12.39
N HIS A 61 4.22 -8.13 12.22
CA HIS A 61 5.15 -7.09 12.68
C HIS A 61 4.53 -6.23 13.78
N GLN A 62 5.39 -5.70 14.66
CA GLN A 62 5.00 -4.73 15.69
C GLN A 62 5.86 -3.47 15.57
N PRO A 63 5.29 -2.32 15.18
CA PRO A 63 3.88 -2.11 14.84
C PRO A 63 3.51 -2.73 13.48
N PRO A 64 2.20 -2.94 13.16
CA PRO A 64 1.79 -3.53 11.89
C PRO A 64 2.27 -2.73 10.67
N THR A 65 2.73 -3.41 9.63
CA THR A 65 3.28 -2.80 8.40
C THR A 65 2.21 -2.45 7.37
N CYS A 66 1.11 -1.84 7.83
CA CYS A 66 0.01 -1.40 6.97
C CYS A 66 -0.58 -0.09 7.49
N PHE A 67 -0.80 0.84 6.58
CA PHE A 67 -1.56 2.07 6.79
C PHE A 67 -2.94 1.93 6.17
N ILE A 68 -3.93 2.56 6.80
CA ILE A 68 -5.31 2.64 6.35
C ILE A 68 -5.77 4.09 6.24
N ALA A 69 -6.62 4.33 5.26
CA ALA A 69 -7.40 5.53 5.12
C ALA A 69 -8.79 5.25 5.71
N THR A 70 -9.27 6.13 6.58
CA THR A 70 -10.57 5.98 7.22
C THR A 70 -11.43 7.21 7.04
N CYS A 71 -12.74 7.02 6.84
CA CYS A 71 -13.74 8.08 6.81
C CYS A 71 -15.01 7.55 7.50
N GLU A 72 -15.63 8.35 8.36
CA GLU A 72 -16.83 7.95 9.13
C GLU A 72 -16.68 6.58 9.84
N LYS A 73 -15.51 6.33 10.43
CA LYS A 73 -15.15 5.07 11.12
C LYS A 73 -15.15 3.82 10.21
N ARG A 74 -15.06 3.99 8.89
CA ARG A 74 -14.91 2.89 7.91
C ARG A 74 -13.56 2.97 7.23
N ILE A 75 -12.99 1.82 6.89
CA ILE A 75 -11.80 1.75 6.04
C ILE A 75 -12.24 2.04 4.60
N ILE A 76 -11.55 2.98 3.94
CA ILE A 76 -11.80 3.37 2.55
C ILE A 76 -10.57 3.19 1.66
N GLY A 77 -9.45 2.80 2.25
CA GLY A 77 -8.23 2.45 1.53
C GLY A 77 -7.16 1.89 2.46
N PHE A 78 -6.16 1.25 1.88
CA PHE A 78 -5.04 0.67 2.60
C PHE A 78 -3.77 0.70 1.74
N GLY A 79 -2.62 0.73 2.38
CA GLY A 79 -1.31 0.54 1.77
C GLY A 79 -0.45 -0.28 2.72
N ALA A 80 0.08 -1.40 2.23
CA ALA A 80 0.87 -2.32 3.03
C ALA A 80 2.31 -2.40 2.52
N TYR A 81 3.20 -2.84 3.40
CA TYR A 81 4.61 -3.09 3.07
C TYR A 81 5.12 -4.28 3.89
N GLU A 82 6.25 -4.89 3.50
CA GLU A 82 6.76 -6.14 4.09
C GLU A 82 5.74 -7.31 4.06
N CYS A 83 4.74 -7.26 3.17
CA CYS A 83 3.64 -8.22 3.15
C CYS A 83 3.86 -9.36 2.15
N THR A 84 4.07 -9.02 0.88
CA THR A 84 4.33 -10.01 -0.18
C THR A 84 5.78 -10.51 -0.14
N ARG A 85 6.73 -9.60 0.09
CA ARG A 85 8.17 -9.82 0.26
C ARG A 85 8.75 -8.75 1.16
N ARG A 86 9.97 -8.97 1.66
CA ARG A 86 10.76 -7.91 2.30
C ARG A 86 11.10 -6.82 1.30
N ASP A 87 11.19 -5.60 1.77
CA ASP A 87 11.44 -4.36 1.04
C ASP A 87 10.39 -4.05 -0.05
N PHE A 88 9.22 -4.69 0.01
CA PHE A 88 8.14 -4.46 -0.95
C PHE A 88 7.03 -3.62 -0.33
N PHE A 89 6.62 -2.58 -1.05
CA PHE A 89 5.34 -1.92 -0.91
C PHE A 89 4.30 -2.61 -1.81
N GLY A 90 3.17 -2.96 -1.20
CA GLY A 90 2.10 -3.75 -1.80
C GLY A 90 1.61 -4.85 -0.84
N PRO A 91 0.33 -5.25 -0.93
CA PRO A 91 -0.72 -4.66 -1.78
C PRO A 91 -1.19 -3.28 -1.30
N THR A 92 -1.88 -2.54 -2.17
CA THR A 92 -2.44 -1.21 -1.86
C THR A 92 -3.72 -0.98 -2.66
N GLY A 93 -4.67 -0.24 -2.09
CA GLY A 93 -5.93 0.04 -2.78
C GLY A 93 -6.78 1.11 -2.10
N VAL A 94 -7.54 1.84 -2.92
CA VAL A 94 -8.56 2.80 -2.47
C VAL A 94 -9.91 2.39 -3.05
N ALA A 95 -10.95 2.39 -2.22
CA ALA A 95 -12.32 2.09 -2.62
C ALA A 95 -12.72 2.97 -3.82
N PRO A 96 -13.38 2.41 -4.86
CA PRO A 96 -13.64 3.10 -6.12
C PRO A 96 -14.23 4.51 -5.99
N GLU A 97 -15.19 4.68 -5.09
CA GLU A 97 -15.92 5.91 -4.83
C GLU A 97 -15.09 6.99 -4.09
N PHE A 98 -13.91 6.62 -3.55
CA PHE A 98 -12.98 7.53 -2.88
C PHE A 98 -11.72 7.83 -3.72
N ARG A 99 -11.62 7.31 -4.95
CA ARG A 99 -10.50 7.58 -5.86
C ARG A 99 -10.49 9.04 -6.33
N GLY A 100 -9.33 9.51 -6.78
CA GLY A 100 -9.14 10.90 -7.24
C GLY A 100 -9.02 11.95 -6.13
N LYS A 101 -9.09 11.56 -4.86
CA LYS A 101 -8.98 12.46 -3.69
C LYS A 101 -7.57 12.59 -3.10
N GLY A 102 -6.55 12.00 -3.74
CA GLY A 102 -5.17 11.99 -3.20
C GLY A 102 -4.88 10.92 -2.12
N ILE A 103 -5.87 10.12 -1.72
CA ILE A 103 -5.73 9.09 -0.67
C ILE A 103 -4.61 8.09 -0.98
N GLY A 104 -4.54 7.61 -2.22
CA GLY A 104 -3.51 6.64 -2.63
C GLY A 104 -2.09 7.20 -2.48
N LYS A 105 -1.90 8.49 -2.79
CA LYS A 105 -0.60 9.17 -2.62
C LYS A 105 -0.23 9.26 -1.14
N ALA A 106 -1.17 9.66 -0.28
CA ALA A 106 -0.93 9.76 1.15
C ALA A 106 -0.61 8.40 1.79
N LEU A 107 -1.32 7.33 1.40
CA LEU A 107 -1.00 5.96 1.84
C LEU A 107 0.39 5.50 1.39
N LEU A 108 0.74 5.77 0.13
CA LEU A 108 2.05 5.46 -0.43
C LEU A 108 3.15 6.17 0.38
N LEU A 109 3.05 7.48 0.57
CA LEU A 109 4.07 8.27 1.26
C LEU A 109 4.20 7.88 2.74
N ALA A 110 3.09 7.59 3.42
CA ALA A 110 3.13 7.05 4.78
C ALA A 110 3.91 5.73 4.87
N CYS A 111 3.72 4.82 3.89
CA CYS A 111 4.48 3.58 3.83
C CYS A 111 5.96 3.81 3.51
N MET A 112 6.29 4.69 2.55
CA MET A 112 7.67 5.03 2.21
C MET A 112 8.43 5.58 3.42
N ARG A 113 7.81 6.51 4.18
CA ARG A 113 8.41 7.03 5.41
C ARG A 113 8.63 5.93 6.44
N ALA A 114 7.67 5.02 6.60
CA ALA A 114 7.82 3.91 7.53
C ALA A 114 8.91 2.91 7.11
N MET A 115 9.08 2.66 5.81
CA MET A 115 10.18 1.83 5.30
C MET A 115 11.53 2.52 5.51
N LEU A 116 11.62 3.85 5.35
CA LEU A 116 12.82 4.62 5.70
C LEU A 116 13.14 4.49 7.20
N GLU A 117 12.14 4.60 8.07
CA GLU A 117 12.28 4.42 9.52
C GLU A 117 12.75 3.00 9.91
N LEU A 118 12.41 1.99 9.11
CA LEU A 118 12.94 0.62 9.28
C LEU A 118 14.41 0.46 8.85
N GLY A 119 14.99 1.47 8.20
CA GLY A 119 16.39 1.48 7.77
C GLY A 119 16.60 1.16 6.28
N TYR A 120 15.55 1.12 5.47
CA TYR A 120 15.67 0.98 4.02
C TYR A 120 16.06 2.32 3.38
N ALA A 121 17.03 2.32 2.46
CA ALA A 121 17.38 3.49 1.65
C ALA A 121 16.60 3.56 0.33
N TYR A 122 16.12 2.41 -0.14
CA TYR A 122 15.33 2.23 -1.35
C TYR A 122 14.22 1.25 -1.03
N ALA A 123 13.12 1.28 -1.79
CA ALA A 123 12.06 0.29 -1.70
C ALA A 123 11.62 -0.19 -3.09
N ILE A 124 10.97 -1.35 -3.11
CA ILE A 124 10.38 -1.94 -4.31
C ILE A 124 8.87 -1.79 -4.26
N ILE A 125 8.26 -1.34 -5.35
CA ILE A 125 6.82 -1.31 -5.56
C ILE A 125 6.50 -2.52 -6.43
N GLY A 126 5.84 -3.51 -5.85
CA GLY A 126 5.60 -4.80 -6.50
C GLY A 126 4.41 -4.77 -7.45
N GLY A 127 4.54 -5.44 -8.61
CA GLY A 127 3.43 -5.73 -9.52
C GLY A 127 2.64 -4.49 -9.94
N VAL A 128 3.32 -3.50 -10.51
CA VAL A 128 2.78 -2.15 -10.63
C VAL A 128 1.65 -2.00 -11.65
N GLY A 129 0.56 -1.38 -11.21
CA GLY A 129 -0.48 -0.81 -12.07
C GLY A 129 -1.29 0.29 -11.34
N PRO A 130 -1.33 1.54 -11.83
CA PRO A 130 -0.59 2.12 -12.98
C PRO A 130 0.81 2.66 -12.61
N ALA A 131 1.80 2.45 -13.47
CA ALA A 131 3.19 2.90 -13.25
C ALA A 131 3.36 4.42 -13.15
N ASP A 132 2.64 5.16 -14.00
CA ASP A 132 2.66 6.63 -14.01
C ASP A 132 2.28 7.24 -12.66
N PHE A 133 1.42 6.57 -11.89
CA PHE A 133 1.05 7.05 -10.56
C PHE A 133 2.28 7.09 -9.64
N TYR A 134 3.06 6.00 -9.60
CA TYR A 134 4.23 5.91 -8.73
C TYR A 134 5.38 6.77 -9.23
N ALA A 135 5.60 6.84 -10.54
CA ALA A 135 6.58 7.75 -11.14
C ALA A 135 6.29 9.21 -10.76
N LYS A 136 5.01 9.64 -10.83
CA LYS A 136 4.61 11.01 -10.46
C LYS A 136 4.67 11.28 -8.96
N CYS A 137 4.32 10.31 -8.12
CA CYS A 137 4.20 10.53 -6.67
C CYS A 137 5.54 10.47 -5.94
N VAL A 138 6.46 9.59 -6.36
CA VAL A 138 7.70 9.30 -5.63
C VAL A 138 8.92 9.13 -6.54
N GLY A 139 8.82 9.48 -7.83
CA GLY A 139 9.93 9.33 -8.76
C GLY A 139 10.33 7.87 -9.01
N ALA A 140 9.43 6.92 -8.79
CA ALA A 140 9.73 5.51 -8.98
C ALA A 140 10.13 5.22 -10.43
N ILE A 141 11.11 4.34 -10.62
CA ILE A 141 11.60 3.91 -11.92
C ILE A 141 11.37 2.42 -12.13
N PRO A 142 11.09 1.94 -13.36
CA PRO A 142 10.97 0.50 -13.62
C PRO A 142 12.25 -0.25 -13.28
N ILE A 143 12.13 -1.42 -12.64
CA ILE A 143 13.23 -2.36 -12.45
C ILE A 143 13.37 -3.20 -13.73
N PRO A 144 14.51 -3.15 -14.45
CA PRO A 144 14.72 -3.95 -15.64
C PRO A 144 14.57 -5.46 -15.33
N ASN A 145 13.97 -6.21 -16.26
CA ASN A 145 13.81 -7.67 -16.17
C ASN A 145 13.05 -8.17 -14.93
N SER A 146 12.18 -7.34 -14.33
CA SER A 146 11.37 -7.70 -13.15
C SER A 146 10.06 -8.44 -13.48
N THR A 147 9.86 -8.92 -14.70
CA THR A 147 8.65 -9.68 -15.08
C THR A 147 9.01 -11.17 -15.22
N PRO A 148 8.23 -12.11 -14.64
CA PRO A 148 6.86 -11.97 -14.12
C PRO A 148 6.72 -11.35 -12.72
N GLY A 149 7.84 -11.08 -12.04
CA GLY A 149 7.88 -10.57 -10.68
C GLY A 149 8.03 -11.70 -9.66
N VAL A 150 7.59 -11.46 -8.43
CA VAL A 150 7.73 -12.42 -7.31
C VAL A 150 6.68 -13.53 -7.29
N TYR A 151 5.64 -13.42 -8.12
CA TYR A 151 4.51 -14.34 -8.23
C TYR A 151 4.79 -15.46 -9.23
N ILE A 152 5.77 -16.31 -8.92
CA ILE A 152 6.12 -17.50 -9.71
C ILE A 152 5.54 -18.77 -9.06
N ASP A 153 5.19 -19.77 -9.88
CA ASP A 153 4.64 -21.06 -9.41
C ASP A 153 3.40 -20.92 -8.50
N MET A 154 2.49 -20.03 -8.89
CA MET A 154 1.28 -19.72 -8.12
C MET A 154 0.34 -20.94 -8.07
N LEU A 155 -0.13 -21.28 -6.87
CA LEU A 155 -1.14 -22.32 -6.68
C LEU A 155 -2.45 -21.94 -7.38
N ALA A 156 -3.16 -22.96 -7.88
CA ALA A 156 -4.52 -22.80 -8.37
C ALA A 156 -5.42 -22.29 -7.23
N ARG A 157 -6.34 -21.39 -7.58
CA ARG A 157 -7.37 -20.91 -6.66
C ARG A 157 -8.71 -21.48 -7.09
N ASP A 158 -9.52 -21.86 -6.12
CA ASP A 158 -10.89 -22.27 -6.37
C ASP A 158 -11.64 -21.10 -6.99
N THR A 159 -11.92 -21.16 -8.30
CA THR A 159 -12.85 -20.25 -8.94
C THR A 159 -14.25 -20.62 -8.47
N LYS A 160 -14.79 -19.85 -7.53
CA LYS A 160 -16.24 -19.84 -7.27
C LYS A 160 -16.97 -19.09 -8.36
#